data_AF-A0A954PB65-F1
#
_entry.id   AF-A0A954PB65-F1
#
_cell.length_a   1.000
_cell.length_b   1.000
_cell.length_c   1.000
_cell.angle_alpha   90.00
_cell.angle_beta   90.00
_cell.angle_gamma   90.00
#
_symmetry.space_group_name_H-M   'P 1'
#
loop_
_entity.id
_entity.type
_entity.pdbx_description
1 polymer ?
#
loop_
_entity_poly.entity_id
_entity_poly.type
_entity_poly.pdbx_seq_one_letter_code
_entity_poly.pdbx_strand_id
1 'polypeptide(L)'
;MKKNFSGNYAPKAGFTLVELLVVIAIIGILVGLLLPAVQAAREAARRMSCQNNLKQIALATHNFESAYKKFPPGVVGPAEANLNTNFRWWNDYNNHPNVGTLVFLMPFIEMTAIYEPFSTNRDLNIDKTHHNAPTASLGRYTKWWSNANGAVSLWNPHGQYRIGPFLCPSDDPYQNANGEILMTGTWDGAVGHLQFTSRTEAGRTNYVGVGGHLGGHMKTGYYGARRGIFGDRTKTTFGSISDGTSNTLLFGEVAGTFTDWDGFNRRSGRDRSYLWTHNGLPTELHDPWYEQNTDWAHRYRFSAMHAGGSANWALADGSIQTIGDTIDFETFLNLSGMSDGNVASLPQ
;
A
#
# COMPACT_ATOMS: atom_id res chain seq x y z
N MET A 1 63.65 -57.90 26.33
CA MET A 1 63.04 -56.78 27.08
C MET A 1 61.55 -56.71 26.75
N LYS A 2 60.66 -57.12 27.66
CA LYS A 2 59.21 -56.92 27.55
C LYS A 2 58.79 -55.88 28.59
N LYS A 3 58.34 -54.69 28.17
CA LYS A 3 57.69 -53.69 29.05
C LYS A 3 56.19 -54.02 29.10
N ASN A 4 55.69 -54.36 30.29
CA ASN A 4 54.26 -54.48 30.55
C ASN A 4 53.66 -53.08 30.74
N PHE A 5 52.75 -52.67 29.84
CA PHE A 5 51.90 -51.50 30.05
C PHE A 5 50.63 -51.95 30.78
N SER A 6 50.51 -51.62 32.07
CA SER A 6 49.27 -51.74 32.83
C SER A 6 48.41 -50.48 32.60
N GLY A 7 47.49 -50.54 31.64
CA GLY A 7 46.48 -49.50 31.46
C GLY A 7 45.26 -49.79 32.35
N ASN A 8 45.03 -48.94 33.35
CA ASN A 8 43.77 -48.94 34.12
C ASN A 8 42.65 -48.38 33.24
N TYR A 9 41.87 -49.25 32.59
CA TYR A 9 40.63 -48.83 31.93
C TYR A 9 39.53 -48.72 32.99
N ALA A 10 39.25 -47.51 33.44
CA ALA A 10 38.03 -47.24 34.20
C ALA A 10 36.82 -47.60 33.32
N PRO A 11 35.84 -48.36 33.82
CA PRO A 11 34.66 -48.71 33.03
C PRO A 11 33.92 -47.43 32.64
N LYS A 12 33.79 -47.19 31.33
CA LYS A 12 32.90 -46.14 30.82
C LYS A 12 31.47 -46.55 31.15
N ALA A 13 30.77 -45.76 31.96
CA ALA A 13 29.34 -45.95 32.20
C ALA A 13 28.61 -45.91 30.85
N GLY A 14 28.01 -47.03 30.45
CA GLY A 14 27.20 -47.13 29.24
C GLY A 14 25.83 -46.51 29.48
N PHE A 15 25.38 -45.69 28.54
CA PHE A 15 24.05 -45.08 28.58
C PHE A 15 22.98 -46.16 28.39
N THR A 16 21.96 -46.19 29.26
CA THR A 16 20.87 -47.16 29.14
C THR A 16 19.88 -46.71 28.07
N LEU A 17 19.22 -47.67 27.42
CA LEU A 17 18.18 -47.38 26.41
C LEU A 17 17.04 -46.52 27.00
N VAL A 18 16.72 -46.73 28.28
CA VAL A 18 15.69 -45.97 29.00
C VAL A 18 16.10 -44.51 29.18
N GLU A 19 17.35 -44.23 29.58
CA GLU A 19 17.84 -42.85 29.71
C GLU A 19 17.79 -42.10 28.37
N LEU A 20 18.11 -42.77 27.26
CA LEU A 20 18.02 -42.17 25.93
C LEU A 20 16.58 -41.87 25.56
N LEU A 21 15.66 -42.78 25.85
CA LEU A 21 14.24 -42.65 25.55
C LEU A 21 13.60 -41.49 26.33
N VAL A 22 13.97 -41.30 27.59
CA VAL A 22 13.48 -40.17 28.41
C VAL A 22 13.97 -38.84 27.84
N VAL A 23 15.24 -38.75 27.45
CA VAL A 23 15.80 -37.50 26.91
C VAL A 23 15.13 -37.11 25.60
N ILE A 24 14.93 -38.05 24.68
CA ILE A 24 14.22 -37.75 23.42
C ILE A 24 12.76 -37.37 23.67
N ALA A 25 12.10 -37.98 24.67
CA ALA A 25 10.72 -37.64 25.02
C ALA A 25 10.62 -36.20 25.57
N ILE A 26 11.55 -35.79 26.44
CA ILE A 26 11.60 -34.42 26.98
C ILE A 26 11.89 -33.42 25.86
N ILE A 27 12.88 -33.68 24.99
CA ILE A 27 13.18 -32.81 23.84
C ILE A 27 11.97 -32.73 22.90
N GLY A 28 11.30 -33.85 22.63
CA GLY A 28 10.10 -33.90 21.80
C GLY A 28 8.96 -33.04 22.35
N ILE A 29 8.72 -33.09 23.66
CA ILE A 29 7.71 -32.24 24.33
C ILE A 29 8.12 -30.77 24.27
N LEU A 30 9.38 -30.45 24.58
CA LEU A 30 9.87 -29.06 24.55
C LEU A 30 9.77 -28.47 23.13
N VAL A 31 10.23 -29.19 22.11
CA VAL A 31 10.14 -28.74 20.71
C VAL A 31 8.68 -28.63 20.25
N GLY A 32 7.82 -29.59 20.64
CA GLY A 32 6.39 -29.57 20.33
C GLY A 32 5.67 -28.34 20.88
N LEU A 33 6.06 -27.85 22.06
CA LEU A 33 5.52 -26.63 22.65
C LEU A 33 6.18 -25.35 22.13
N LEU A 34 7.46 -25.40 21.77
CA LEU A 34 8.22 -24.23 21.31
C LEU A 34 7.92 -23.84 19.85
N LEU A 35 7.66 -24.81 18.96
CA LEU A 35 7.48 -24.52 17.54
C LEU A 35 6.27 -23.60 17.25
N PRO A 36 5.06 -23.86 17.79
CA PRO A 36 3.92 -22.95 17.60
C PRO A 36 4.18 -21.56 18.18
N ALA A 37 4.82 -21.51 19.36
CA ALA A 37 5.13 -20.25 20.03
C ALA A 37 6.12 -19.38 19.25
N VAL A 38 7.17 -19.98 18.69
CA VAL A 38 8.16 -19.27 17.85
C VAL A 38 7.50 -18.74 16.57
N GLN A 39 6.55 -19.48 15.97
CA GLN A 39 5.84 -19.02 14.78
C GLN A 39 4.93 -17.84 15.09
N ALA A 40 4.15 -17.91 16.18
CA ALA A 40 3.31 -16.80 16.63
C ALA A 40 4.13 -15.54 16.94
N ALA A 41 5.27 -15.70 17.62
CA ALA A 41 6.18 -14.60 17.92
C ALA A 41 6.77 -13.96 16.65
N ARG A 42 7.15 -14.77 15.65
CA ARG A 42 7.64 -14.27 14.36
C ARG A 42 6.57 -13.48 13.61
N GLU A 43 5.34 -13.95 13.61
CA GLU A 43 4.24 -13.25 12.95
C GLU A 43 3.91 -11.92 13.64
N ALA A 44 3.87 -11.91 14.97
CA ALA A 44 3.70 -10.68 15.74
C ALA A 44 4.82 -9.65 15.42
N ALA A 45 6.07 -10.11 15.30
CA ALA A 45 7.20 -9.25 14.94
C ALA A 45 7.10 -8.68 13.51
N ARG A 46 6.63 -9.48 12.55
CA ARG A 46 6.39 -9.01 11.17
C ARG A 46 5.28 -7.96 11.13
N ARG A 47 4.15 -8.22 11.81
CA ARG A 47 3.04 -7.27 11.91
C ARG A 47 3.46 -5.96 12.58
N MET A 48 4.24 -6.03 13.66
CA MET A 48 4.80 -4.84 14.31
C MET A 48 5.72 -4.06 13.38
N SER A 49 6.54 -4.74 12.58
CA SER A 49 7.35 -4.07 11.54
C SER A 49 6.48 -3.37 10.50
N CYS A 50 5.37 -3.98 10.06
CA CYS A 50 4.47 -3.34 9.11
C CYS A 50 3.74 -2.11 9.71
N GLN A 51 3.35 -2.17 11.00
CA GLN A 51 2.82 -1.02 11.73
C GLN A 51 3.86 0.11 11.84
N ASN A 52 5.14 -0.22 12.08
CA ASN A 52 6.21 0.76 12.12
C ASN A 52 6.44 1.44 10.77
N ASN A 53 6.37 0.70 9.66
CA ASN A 53 6.44 1.28 8.32
C ASN A 53 5.30 2.26 8.08
N LEU A 54 4.05 1.89 8.39
CA LEU A 54 2.90 2.80 8.31
C LEU A 54 3.08 4.03 9.20
N LYS A 55 3.63 3.86 10.41
CA LYS A 55 3.91 4.99 11.32
C LYS A 55 4.92 5.95 10.70
N GLN A 56 5.97 5.44 10.06
CA GLN A 56 6.95 6.28 9.35
C GLN A 56 6.30 7.03 8.18
N ILE A 57 5.43 6.37 7.39
CA ILE A 57 4.69 7.01 6.29
C ILE A 57 3.76 8.12 6.82
N ALA A 58 3.05 7.88 7.92
CA ALA A 58 2.18 8.86 8.54
C ALA A 58 2.96 10.06 9.10
N LEU A 59 4.07 9.82 9.79
CA LEU A 59 4.96 10.88 10.28
C LEU A 59 5.57 11.70 9.14
N ALA A 60 5.99 11.04 8.06
CA ALA A 60 6.46 11.70 6.85
C ALA A 60 5.38 12.60 6.23
N THR A 61 4.12 12.17 6.30
CA THR A 61 2.98 12.96 5.85
C THR A 61 2.75 14.20 6.70
N HIS A 62 2.87 14.10 8.03
CA HIS A 62 2.83 15.26 8.92
C HIS A 62 3.99 16.22 8.69
N ASN A 63 5.19 15.69 8.44
CA ASN A 63 6.35 16.52 8.10
C ASN A 63 6.17 17.24 6.76
N PHE A 64 5.60 16.57 5.76
CA PHE A 64 5.21 17.18 4.49
C PHE A 64 4.19 18.30 4.72
N GLU A 65 3.13 18.03 5.50
CA GLU A 65 2.10 19.03 5.83
C GLU A 65 2.72 20.23 6.55
N SER A 66 3.60 20.00 7.52
CA SER A 66 4.28 21.07 8.25
C SER A 66 5.13 21.95 7.32
N ALA A 67 5.83 21.34 6.36
CA ALA A 67 6.69 22.03 5.39
C ALA A 67 5.90 22.80 4.32
N TYR A 68 4.82 22.20 3.79
CA TYR A 68 4.09 22.72 2.63
C TYR A 68 2.70 23.31 2.96
N LYS A 69 2.28 23.27 4.23
CA LYS A 69 0.97 23.71 4.77
C LYS A 69 -0.24 23.05 4.10
N LYS A 70 -0.04 21.84 3.59
CA LYS A 70 -1.04 20.97 2.96
C LYS A 70 -0.53 19.54 2.93
N PHE A 71 -1.44 18.58 3.02
CA PHE A 71 -1.16 17.18 2.76
C PHE A 71 -0.63 16.98 1.33
N PRO A 72 0.19 15.93 1.08
CA PRO A 72 0.56 15.55 -0.26
C PRO A 72 -0.69 15.17 -1.08
N PRO A 73 -0.65 15.35 -2.41
CA PRO A 73 -1.76 14.98 -3.26
C PRO A 73 -1.88 13.46 -3.33
N GLY A 74 -3.10 12.95 -3.54
CA GLY A 74 -3.33 11.53 -3.80
C GLY A 74 -2.78 11.07 -5.15
N VAL A 75 -2.81 11.97 -6.14
CA VAL A 75 -2.16 11.81 -7.44
C VAL A 75 -1.91 13.18 -8.06
N VAL A 76 -0.87 13.29 -8.90
CA VAL A 76 -0.72 14.41 -9.84
C VAL A 76 -1.18 13.97 -11.22
N GLY A 77 -2.50 14.04 -11.43
CA GLY A 77 -3.21 13.69 -12.66
C GLY A 77 -3.59 14.92 -13.50
N PRO A 78 -4.57 14.78 -14.42
CA PRO A 78 -5.12 15.90 -15.18
C PRO A 78 -5.81 16.93 -14.27
N ALA A 79 -5.52 18.21 -14.49
CA ALA A 79 -6.15 19.28 -13.72
C ALA A 79 -7.65 19.40 -14.03
N GLU A 80 -8.45 19.63 -12.99
CA GLU A 80 -9.90 19.47 -12.94
C GLU A 80 -10.77 20.40 -13.81
N ALA A 81 -10.19 21.29 -14.62
CA ALA A 81 -10.93 22.39 -15.24
C ALA A 81 -12.11 21.95 -16.16
N ASN A 82 -12.27 20.66 -16.47
CA ASN A 82 -13.38 20.12 -17.28
C ASN A 82 -13.99 18.80 -16.78
N LEU A 83 -13.86 18.45 -15.49
CA LEU A 83 -14.49 17.23 -14.98
C LEU A 83 -16.02 17.22 -15.14
N ASN A 84 -16.66 18.36 -15.48
CA ASN A 84 -18.10 18.47 -15.65
C ASN A 84 -18.65 18.15 -17.05
N THR A 85 -17.83 17.93 -18.11
CA THR A 85 -18.42 17.73 -19.45
C THR A 85 -17.78 16.75 -20.44
N ASN A 86 -16.52 16.32 -20.36
CA ASN A 86 -15.94 15.43 -21.40
C ASN A 86 -14.65 14.70 -20.95
N PHE A 87 -14.64 14.07 -19.77
CA PHE A 87 -13.45 13.32 -19.34
C PHE A 87 -13.21 12.10 -20.24
N ARG A 88 -12.09 12.10 -20.97
CA ARG A 88 -11.67 10.98 -21.82
C ARG A 88 -10.51 10.27 -21.14
N TRP A 89 -10.85 9.31 -20.28
CA TRP A 89 -9.97 8.40 -19.54
C TRP A 89 -8.57 8.20 -20.14
N TRP A 90 -8.51 7.67 -21.37
CA TRP A 90 -7.23 7.36 -22.00
C TRP A 90 -6.45 8.59 -22.47
N ASN A 91 -7.11 9.68 -22.86
CA ASN A 91 -6.42 10.84 -23.42
C ASN A 91 -5.95 11.80 -22.33
N ASP A 92 -6.72 11.92 -21.24
CA ASP A 92 -6.45 12.86 -20.16
C ASP A 92 -5.50 12.28 -19.12
N TYR A 93 -5.49 10.98 -18.86
CA TYR A 93 -4.57 10.40 -17.89
C TYR A 93 -3.21 10.06 -18.51
N ASN A 94 -3.18 9.61 -19.77
CA ASN A 94 -1.97 9.13 -20.47
C ASN A 94 -0.92 10.22 -20.77
N ASN A 95 -1.26 11.47 -20.45
CA ASN A 95 -0.48 12.68 -20.72
C ASN A 95 0.03 13.37 -19.44
N HIS A 96 -0.29 12.86 -18.25
CA HIS A 96 0.09 13.45 -16.96
C HIS A 96 1.06 12.55 -16.18
N PRO A 97 1.81 13.06 -15.18
CA PRO A 97 2.85 12.28 -14.50
C PRO A 97 2.31 11.02 -13.83
N ASN A 98 1.09 11.06 -13.27
CA ASN A 98 0.40 9.94 -12.61
C ASN A 98 1.20 9.35 -11.47
N VAL A 99 1.59 10.24 -10.57
CA VAL A 99 2.46 9.95 -9.43
C VAL A 99 1.64 10.16 -8.18
N GLY A 100 1.48 9.11 -7.38
CA GLY A 100 0.72 9.14 -6.14
C GLY A 100 1.51 9.55 -4.90
N THR A 101 0.80 9.52 -3.76
CA THR A 101 1.21 10.13 -2.49
C THR A 101 2.60 9.74 -2.02
N LEU A 102 2.95 8.46 -2.07
CA LEU A 102 4.19 7.94 -1.48
C LEU A 102 5.45 8.57 -2.07
N VAL A 103 5.42 8.99 -3.34
CA VAL A 103 6.56 9.64 -3.99
C VAL A 103 6.87 10.99 -3.35
N PHE A 104 5.84 11.75 -2.99
CA PHE A 104 6.00 13.04 -2.32
C PHE A 104 6.57 12.91 -0.90
N LEU A 105 6.41 11.73 -0.29
CA LEU A 105 6.89 11.43 1.05
C LEU A 105 8.34 10.95 1.09
N MET A 106 8.91 10.54 -0.05
CA MET A 106 10.28 10.00 -0.11
C MET A 106 11.34 10.89 0.56
N PRO A 107 11.36 12.22 0.39
CA PRO A 107 12.33 13.08 1.08
C PRO A 107 12.20 13.06 2.62
N PHE A 108 11.02 12.71 3.13
CA PHE A 108 10.70 12.70 4.56
C PHE A 108 10.88 11.31 5.20
N ILE A 109 11.33 10.32 4.42
CA ILE A 109 11.67 8.95 4.86
C ILE A 109 13.08 8.54 4.40
N GLU A 110 13.99 9.50 4.27
CA GLU A 110 15.39 9.27 3.88
C GLU A 110 15.57 8.64 2.48
N MET A 111 14.62 8.85 1.56
CA MET A 111 14.66 8.35 0.17
C MET A 111 14.92 9.46 -0.86
N THR A 112 15.57 10.56 -0.45
CA THR A 112 15.89 11.71 -1.32
C THR A 112 16.71 11.32 -2.56
N ALA A 113 17.62 10.36 -2.43
CA ALA A 113 18.44 9.86 -3.55
C ALA A 113 17.63 9.19 -4.68
N ILE A 114 16.42 8.71 -4.37
CA ILE A 114 15.48 8.17 -5.36
C ILE A 114 14.54 9.29 -5.84
N TYR A 115 14.06 10.12 -4.92
CA TYR A 115 13.11 11.21 -5.21
C TYR A 115 13.66 12.25 -6.17
N GLU A 116 14.87 12.77 -5.93
CA GLU A 116 15.43 13.86 -6.74
C GLU A 116 15.56 13.51 -8.22
N PRO A 117 16.17 12.38 -8.61
CA PRO A 117 16.24 12.05 -10.02
C PRO A 117 14.89 11.62 -10.60
N PHE A 118 13.97 11.06 -9.79
CA PHE A 118 12.60 10.78 -10.25
C PHE A 118 11.83 12.07 -10.58
N SER A 119 11.88 13.07 -9.69
CA SER A 119 11.20 14.36 -9.83
C SER A 119 11.92 15.32 -10.77
N THR A 120 13.25 15.28 -10.91
CA THR A 120 13.94 16.10 -11.92
C THR A 120 13.48 15.74 -13.33
N ASN A 121 13.22 14.46 -13.55
CA ASN A 121 12.66 13.93 -14.80
C ASN A 121 11.16 14.21 -14.95
N ARG A 122 10.45 14.58 -13.87
CA ARG A 122 9.00 14.79 -13.86
C ARG A 122 8.61 16.00 -13.05
N ASP A 123 7.99 16.98 -13.69
CA ASP A 123 7.51 18.13 -12.94
C ASP A 123 6.29 17.74 -12.08
N LEU A 124 6.55 17.46 -10.81
CA LEU A 124 5.56 17.07 -9.80
C LEU A 124 4.87 18.28 -9.16
N ASN A 125 4.89 19.44 -9.81
CA ASN A 125 4.22 20.63 -9.29
C ASN A 125 2.69 20.46 -9.29
N ILE A 126 2.12 20.46 -8.08
CA ILE A 126 0.70 20.27 -7.79
C ILE A 126 -0.14 21.42 -8.38
N ASP A 127 0.43 22.62 -8.47
CA ASP A 127 -0.26 23.84 -8.90
C ASP A 127 -0.27 24.03 -10.42
N LYS A 128 0.57 23.30 -11.18
CA LYS A 128 0.61 23.40 -12.65
C LYS A 128 -0.52 22.62 -13.32
N THR A 129 -1.37 23.32 -14.07
CA THR A 129 -2.47 22.73 -14.84
C THR A 129 -2.11 22.62 -16.33
N HIS A 130 -2.09 21.41 -16.88
CA HIS A 130 -1.75 21.16 -18.31
C HIS A 130 -2.92 20.59 -19.13
N HIS A 131 -4.15 20.90 -18.74
CA HIS A 131 -5.34 20.38 -19.41
C HIS A 131 -5.37 20.82 -20.89
N ASN A 132 -5.43 19.84 -21.81
CA ASN A 132 -5.37 19.99 -23.28
C ASN A 132 -4.09 20.58 -23.87
N ALA A 133 -2.97 20.60 -23.14
CA ALA A 133 -1.69 20.95 -23.75
C ALA A 133 -1.32 19.88 -24.82
N PRO A 134 -0.95 20.28 -26.06
CA PRO A 134 -0.51 19.33 -27.08
C PRO A 134 0.59 18.39 -26.54
N THR A 135 0.57 17.09 -26.87
CA THR A 135 1.56 16.14 -26.34
C THR A 135 3.02 16.57 -26.58
N ALA A 136 3.29 17.28 -27.67
CA ALA A 136 4.60 17.87 -27.97
C ALA A 136 5.03 18.97 -26.98
N SER A 137 4.07 19.66 -26.35
CA SER A 137 4.30 20.70 -25.32
C SER A 137 4.37 20.13 -23.90
N LEU A 138 4.01 18.85 -23.72
CA LEU A 138 3.94 18.23 -22.41
C LEU A 138 5.29 17.83 -21.84
N GLY A 139 6.37 17.68 -22.61
CA GLY A 139 7.73 17.57 -22.05
C GLY A 139 7.80 16.70 -20.78
N ARG A 140 8.42 17.22 -19.71
CA ARG A 140 8.55 16.56 -18.39
C ARG A 140 7.22 16.29 -17.65
N TYR A 141 6.08 16.70 -18.19
CA TYR A 141 4.74 16.50 -17.63
C TYR A 141 4.07 15.19 -18.09
N THR A 142 4.69 14.39 -18.96
CA THR A 142 4.13 13.09 -19.38
C THR A 142 4.19 12.04 -18.27
N LYS A 143 3.39 10.99 -18.41
CA LYS A 143 3.38 9.77 -17.57
C LYS A 143 4.77 9.29 -17.16
N TRP A 144 4.92 8.92 -15.88
CA TRP A 144 6.21 8.52 -15.33
C TRP A 144 6.81 7.30 -16.04
N TRP A 145 5.97 6.48 -16.69
CA TRP A 145 6.37 5.31 -17.46
C TRP A 145 6.57 5.56 -18.97
N SER A 146 6.55 6.81 -19.44
CA SER A 146 7.03 7.21 -20.78
C SER A 146 8.10 8.28 -20.71
N ASN A 147 8.79 8.57 -21.81
CA ASN A 147 9.66 9.74 -21.84
C ASN A 147 8.87 11.04 -22.05
N ALA A 148 9.49 12.12 -21.60
CA ALA A 148 9.00 13.48 -21.72
C ALA A 148 8.81 13.95 -23.18
N ASN A 149 9.45 13.29 -24.15
CA ASN A 149 9.65 13.81 -25.50
C ASN A 149 9.00 12.95 -26.60
N GLY A 150 8.04 12.08 -26.26
CA GLY A 150 7.29 11.29 -27.25
C GLY A 150 8.08 10.20 -27.99
N ALA A 151 9.36 9.98 -27.68
CA ALA A 151 10.11 8.83 -28.20
C ALA A 151 9.66 7.56 -27.47
N VAL A 152 9.04 6.63 -28.18
CA VAL A 152 8.57 5.36 -27.61
C VAL A 152 9.75 4.64 -26.91
N SER A 153 9.55 4.32 -25.63
CA SER A 153 10.39 3.47 -24.79
C SER A 153 11.73 4.01 -24.28
N LEU A 154 11.67 4.92 -23.28
CA LEU A 154 12.64 4.88 -22.17
C LEU A 154 11.88 5.00 -20.85
N TRP A 155 11.95 3.93 -20.06
CA TRP A 155 11.41 3.82 -18.72
C TRP A 155 12.17 4.76 -17.78
N ASN A 156 11.48 5.44 -16.84
CA ASN A 156 12.17 6.14 -15.75
C ASN A 156 12.75 5.08 -14.80
N PRO A 157 14.07 4.79 -14.82
CA PRO A 157 14.65 3.71 -14.01
C PRO A 157 14.43 3.92 -12.52
N HIS A 158 14.22 5.18 -12.10
CA HIS A 158 13.92 5.50 -10.71
C HIS A 158 12.55 4.98 -10.26
N GLY A 159 11.65 4.61 -11.18
CA GLY A 159 10.41 3.89 -10.92
C GLY A 159 10.57 2.40 -10.54
N GLN A 160 11.79 1.84 -10.63
CA GLN A 160 12.06 0.40 -10.40
C GLN A 160 12.54 0.10 -8.98
N TYR A 161 12.97 1.13 -8.24
CA TYR A 161 13.60 0.90 -6.93
C TYR A 161 12.64 0.18 -5.98
N ARG A 162 13.20 -0.79 -5.24
CA ARG A 162 12.54 -1.44 -4.12
C ARG A 162 12.80 -0.59 -2.89
N ILE A 163 11.75 0.03 -2.36
CA ILE A 163 11.86 0.97 -1.26
C ILE A 163 11.48 0.22 0.01
N GLY A 164 12.46 -0.09 0.86
CA GLY A 164 12.27 -0.88 2.08
C GLY A 164 11.11 -0.40 2.96
N PRO A 165 11.03 0.91 3.30
CA PRO A 165 9.91 1.45 4.08
C PRO A 165 8.52 1.27 3.46
N PHE A 166 8.42 0.96 2.16
CA PHE A 166 7.16 0.72 1.46
C PHE A 166 6.78 -0.76 1.34
N LEU A 167 7.58 -1.67 1.91
CA LEU A 167 7.38 -3.12 1.84
C LEU A 167 7.08 -3.70 3.23
N CYS A 168 6.01 -4.46 3.34
CA CYS A 168 5.63 -5.14 4.58
C CYS A 168 6.32 -6.50 4.65
N PRO A 169 7.11 -6.83 5.69
CA PRO A 169 7.76 -8.14 5.80
C PRO A 169 6.82 -9.35 5.95
N SER A 170 5.51 -9.14 6.16
CA SER A 170 4.50 -10.19 6.10
C SER A 170 4.11 -10.56 4.66
N ASP A 171 4.59 -9.80 3.67
CA ASP A 171 4.23 -9.99 2.28
C ASP A 171 5.46 -9.91 1.35
N ASP A 172 5.39 -10.62 0.24
CA ASP A 172 6.32 -10.45 -0.88
C ASP A 172 5.54 -10.05 -2.14
N PRO A 173 5.39 -8.74 -2.40
CA PRO A 173 4.65 -8.23 -3.55
C PRO A 173 5.39 -8.47 -4.89
N TYR A 174 6.57 -9.08 -4.87
CA TYR A 174 7.34 -9.43 -6.06
C TYR A 174 7.23 -10.92 -6.45
N GLN A 175 6.48 -11.74 -5.70
CA GLN A 175 6.19 -13.12 -6.10
C GLN A 175 5.40 -13.20 -7.43
N ASN A 176 4.72 -12.13 -7.81
CA ASN A 176 4.02 -11.98 -9.08
C ASN A 176 4.83 -11.08 -10.03
N ALA A 177 4.68 -11.32 -11.33
CA ALA A 177 5.38 -10.54 -12.35
C ALA A 177 4.71 -9.18 -12.63
N ASN A 178 3.40 -9.04 -12.40
CA ASN A 178 2.62 -7.92 -12.92
C ASN A 178 2.46 -6.77 -11.91
N GLY A 179 2.71 -5.55 -12.37
CA GLY A 179 2.50 -4.33 -11.58
C GLY A 179 1.19 -3.65 -11.92
N GLU A 180 0.62 -2.88 -11.00
CA GLU A 180 -0.62 -2.14 -11.28
C GLU A 180 -0.71 -0.78 -10.60
N ILE A 181 -1.26 0.19 -11.34
CA ILE A 181 -1.74 1.47 -10.81
C ILE A 181 -3.26 1.51 -10.98
N LEU A 182 -3.97 1.78 -9.89
CA LEU A 182 -5.38 2.11 -9.95
C LEU A 182 -5.50 3.62 -10.17
N MET A 183 -6.37 4.00 -11.08
CA MET A 183 -6.72 5.38 -11.37
C MET A 183 -8.10 5.62 -10.78
N THR A 184 -8.14 6.43 -9.74
CA THR A 184 -9.36 6.73 -8.99
C THR A 184 -10.42 7.43 -9.85
N GLY A 185 -11.66 7.38 -9.37
CA GLY A 185 -12.84 7.33 -10.22
C GLY A 185 -13.23 8.62 -10.94
N THR A 186 -14.04 8.47 -11.99
CA THR A 186 -14.55 9.57 -12.82
C THR A 186 -15.91 10.09 -12.38
N TRP A 187 -16.36 11.10 -13.13
CA TRP A 187 -17.63 11.81 -12.98
C TRP A 187 -18.89 10.92 -12.93
N ASP A 188 -18.82 9.68 -13.41
CA ASP A 188 -19.92 8.69 -13.45
C ASP A 188 -19.79 7.55 -12.42
N GLY A 189 -18.76 7.56 -11.58
CA GLY A 189 -18.52 6.49 -10.61
C GLY A 189 -17.65 5.34 -11.12
N ALA A 190 -17.11 5.40 -12.33
CA ALA A 190 -16.23 4.34 -12.85
C ALA A 190 -14.79 4.46 -12.31
N VAL A 191 -14.10 3.33 -12.15
CA VAL A 191 -12.70 3.23 -11.71
C VAL A 191 -11.83 2.74 -12.86
N GLY A 192 -10.72 3.43 -13.14
CA GLY A 192 -9.75 3.06 -14.16
C GLY A 192 -8.58 2.28 -13.57
N HIS A 193 -7.91 1.46 -14.37
CA HIS A 193 -6.71 0.74 -13.93
C HIS A 193 -5.69 0.64 -15.07
N LEU A 194 -4.40 0.66 -14.72
CA LEU A 194 -3.29 0.48 -15.63
C LEU A 194 -2.42 -0.68 -15.18
N GLN A 195 -2.43 -1.73 -15.99
CA GLN A 195 -1.66 -2.94 -15.78
C GLN A 195 -0.29 -2.82 -16.47
N PHE A 196 0.74 -3.23 -15.76
CA PHE A 196 2.13 -3.26 -16.22
C PHE A 196 2.53 -4.72 -16.46
N THR A 197 2.05 -5.30 -17.57
CA THR A 197 2.26 -6.72 -17.93
C THR A 197 3.61 -7.00 -18.58
N SER A 198 4.27 -6.00 -19.14
CA SER A 198 5.60 -6.10 -19.78
C SER A 198 6.73 -5.49 -18.95
N ARG A 199 6.42 -5.03 -17.73
CA ARG A 199 7.30 -4.14 -16.93
C ARG A 199 7.36 -4.63 -15.49
N THR A 200 7.87 -5.84 -15.35
CA THR A 200 7.91 -6.60 -14.10
C THR A 200 8.84 -5.98 -13.06
N GLU A 201 9.77 -5.15 -13.52
CA GLU A 201 10.79 -4.44 -12.73
C GLU A 201 10.27 -3.21 -11.98
N ALA A 202 9.02 -2.78 -12.19
CA ALA A 202 8.47 -1.61 -11.49
C ALA A 202 8.44 -1.82 -9.96
N GLY A 203 8.73 -0.76 -9.20
CA GLY A 203 8.77 -0.87 -7.74
C GLY A 203 7.37 -1.02 -7.14
N ARG A 204 7.23 -1.93 -6.17
CA ARG A 204 5.96 -2.31 -5.52
C ARG A 204 5.81 -1.64 -4.16
N THR A 205 4.59 -1.68 -3.63
CA THR A 205 4.30 -1.27 -2.25
C THR A 205 3.24 -2.15 -1.62
N ASN A 206 3.27 -2.21 -0.29
CA ASN A 206 2.22 -2.76 0.56
C ASN A 206 1.39 -1.69 1.26
N TYR A 207 1.56 -0.41 0.91
CA TYR A 207 0.86 0.69 1.56
C TYR A 207 0.36 1.67 0.51
N VAL A 208 -0.86 2.16 0.65
CA VAL A 208 -1.41 3.18 -0.26
C VAL A 208 -2.26 4.18 0.52
N GLY A 209 -2.38 5.39 -0.03
CA GLY A 209 -3.22 6.42 0.55
C GLY A 209 -4.71 6.07 0.41
N VAL A 210 -5.52 6.50 1.35
CA VAL A 210 -6.98 6.40 1.30
C VAL A 210 -7.54 7.62 0.57
N GLY A 211 -8.23 7.38 -0.55
CA GLY A 211 -8.81 8.43 -1.37
C GLY A 211 -10.28 8.77 -1.04
N GLY A 212 -10.84 8.16 0.00
CA GLY A 212 -12.26 8.21 0.34
C GLY A 212 -13.10 7.35 -0.59
N HIS A 213 -14.40 7.66 -0.69
CA HIS A 213 -15.41 6.88 -1.43
C HIS A 213 -14.91 6.48 -2.83
N LEU A 214 -14.71 7.45 -3.72
CA LEU A 214 -14.24 7.22 -5.11
C LEU A 214 -12.90 7.88 -5.44
N GLY A 215 -12.07 8.17 -4.43
CA GLY A 215 -10.70 8.58 -4.68
C GLY A 215 -10.49 10.05 -5.02
N GLY A 216 -11.24 10.94 -4.38
CA GLY A 216 -10.97 12.38 -4.32
C GLY A 216 -11.04 13.19 -5.62
N HIS A 217 -11.36 12.60 -6.78
CA HIS A 217 -11.58 13.32 -8.04
C HIS A 217 -12.93 14.06 -8.08
N MET A 218 -13.95 13.55 -7.38
CA MET A 218 -15.26 14.20 -7.28
C MET A 218 -15.27 15.16 -6.09
N LYS A 219 -15.68 16.42 -6.32
CA LYS A 219 -15.74 17.47 -5.28
C LYS A 219 -17.15 17.82 -4.83
N THR A 220 -18.16 17.34 -5.54
CA THR A 220 -19.57 17.66 -5.32
C THR A 220 -20.43 16.40 -5.39
N GLY A 221 -21.66 16.49 -4.88
CA GLY A 221 -22.62 15.38 -4.90
C GLY A 221 -22.27 14.27 -3.91
N TYR A 222 -22.90 13.11 -4.09
CA TYR A 222 -22.82 11.97 -3.17
C TYR A 222 -21.39 11.53 -2.87
N TYR A 223 -20.57 11.35 -3.91
CA TYR A 223 -19.17 10.92 -3.77
C TYR A 223 -18.24 12.05 -3.30
N GLY A 224 -18.52 13.30 -3.69
CA GLY A 224 -17.71 14.44 -3.30
C GLY A 224 -17.85 14.84 -1.83
N ALA A 225 -19.02 14.55 -1.23
CA ALA A 225 -19.21 14.70 0.20
C ALA A 225 -18.25 13.79 0.99
N ARG A 226 -18.06 12.55 0.53
CA ARG A 226 -17.24 11.49 1.17
C ARG A 226 -15.83 11.37 0.61
N ARG A 227 -15.25 12.50 0.22
CA ARG A 227 -13.87 12.54 -0.27
C ARG A 227 -12.88 12.29 0.88
N GLY A 228 -11.82 11.55 0.58
CA GLY A 228 -10.71 11.37 1.52
C GLY A 228 -9.67 12.48 1.40
N ILE A 229 -8.61 12.35 2.19
CA ILE A 229 -7.51 13.32 2.24
C ILE A 229 -6.73 13.35 0.91
N PHE A 230 -6.57 12.17 0.30
CA PHE A 230 -5.75 11.96 -0.89
C PHE A 230 -6.58 11.86 -2.16
N GLY A 231 -6.73 12.98 -2.87
CA GLY A 231 -7.35 13.04 -4.19
C GLY A 231 -6.42 13.62 -5.25
N ASP A 232 -6.92 13.77 -6.46
CA ASP A 232 -6.14 14.38 -7.54
C ASP A 232 -5.84 15.84 -7.25
N ARG A 233 -4.54 16.14 -7.20
CA ARG A 233 -3.99 17.47 -6.91
C ARG A 233 -4.63 18.13 -5.69
N THR A 234 -5.04 17.34 -4.69
CA THR A 234 -5.63 17.89 -3.47
C THR A 234 -4.64 18.79 -2.74
N LYS A 235 -5.20 19.80 -2.07
CA LYS A 235 -4.48 20.72 -1.17
C LYS A 235 -5.11 20.68 0.22
N THR A 236 -5.48 19.47 0.63
CA THR A 236 -6.13 19.21 1.92
C THR A 236 -5.22 19.69 3.05
N THR A 237 -5.79 20.24 4.11
CA THR A 237 -5.07 20.65 5.33
C THR A 237 -5.66 19.93 6.53
N PHE A 238 -5.02 19.99 7.71
CA PHE A 238 -5.64 19.48 8.94
C PHE A 238 -7.00 20.12 9.21
N GLY A 239 -7.16 21.42 8.92
CA GLY A 239 -8.44 22.13 9.04
C GLY A 239 -9.52 21.69 8.04
N SER A 240 -9.16 20.89 7.03
CA SER A 240 -10.12 20.28 6.09
C SER A 240 -10.77 19.01 6.65
N ILE A 241 -10.24 18.46 7.76
CA ILE A 241 -10.67 17.19 8.35
C ILE A 241 -11.66 17.49 9.49
N SER A 242 -12.90 17.81 9.14
CA SER A 242 -13.94 18.17 10.13
C SER A 242 -14.47 16.97 10.91
N ASP A 243 -14.33 15.75 10.38
CA ASP A 243 -14.86 14.53 11.00
C ASP A 243 -13.91 13.98 12.10
N GLY A 244 -12.76 14.62 12.28
CA GLY A 244 -11.78 14.34 13.32
C GLY A 244 -10.58 13.54 12.81
N THR A 245 -9.38 14.00 13.13
CA THR A 245 -8.14 13.37 12.64
C THR A 245 -7.93 11.94 13.16
N SER A 246 -8.50 11.61 14.31
CA SER A 246 -8.49 10.26 14.90
C SER A 246 -9.59 9.34 14.33
N ASN A 247 -10.41 9.84 13.40
CA ASN A 247 -11.56 9.14 12.81
C ASN A 247 -11.48 9.12 11.27
N THR A 248 -10.42 9.67 10.68
CA THR A 248 -10.21 9.68 9.24
C THR A 248 -8.98 8.85 8.89
N LEU A 249 -9.15 7.88 8.00
CA LEU A 249 -8.08 7.04 7.49
C LEU A 249 -7.17 7.85 6.57
N LEU A 250 -5.87 7.62 6.72
CA LEU A 250 -4.81 8.24 5.94
C LEU A 250 -4.19 7.22 4.97
N PHE A 251 -3.60 6.14 5.50
CA PHE A 251 -3.01 5.06 4.70
C PHE A 251 -3.53 3.70 5.16
N GLY A 252 -3.59 2.75 4.24
CA GLY A 252 -3.92 1.36 4.54
C GLY A 252 -2.93 0.40 3.90
N GLU A 253 -2.83 -0.79 4.49
CA GLU A 253 -2.10 -1.90 3.87
C GLU A 253 -2.83 -2.42 2.62
N VAL A 254 -2.03 -2.90 1.66
CA VAL A 254 -2.49 -3.58 0.45
C VAL A 254 -1.64 -4.82 0.14
N ALA A 255 -2.30 -5.90 -0.26
CA ALA A 255 -1.66 -7.12 -0.78
C ALA A 255 -1.66 -7.19 -2.32
N GLY A 256 -2.35 -6.28 -3.00
CA GLY A 256 -2.52 -6.29 -4.46
C GLY A 256 -3.88 -6.83 -4.89
N THR A 257 -3.96 -7.42 -6.08
CA THR A 257 -5.19 -7.96 -6.65
C THR A 257 -5.12 -9.48 -6.79
N PHE A 258 -6.28 -10.13 -6.70
CA PHE A 258 -6.42 -11.59 -6.75
C PHE A 258 -7.37 -11.97 -7.91
N THR A 259 -7.17 -13.16 -8.47
CA THR A 259 -7.92 -13.61 -9.66
C THR A 259 -9.41 -13.78 -9.43
N ASP A 260 -9.81 -14.09 -8.19
CA ASP A 260 -11.19 -14.17 -7.72
C ASP A 260 -11.27 -13.86 -6.21
N TRP A 261 -12.49 -13.71 -5.69
CA TRP A 261 -12.78 -13.43 -4.28
C TRP A 261 -12.23 -14.50 -3.33
N ASP A 262 -12.30 -15.76 -3.73
CA ASP A 262 -11.85 -16.88 -2.92
C ASP A 262 -10.32 -16.89 -2.77
N GLY A 263 -9.58 -16.49 -3.81
CA GLY A 263 -8.14 -16.26 -3.75
C GLY A 263 -7.74 -15.18 -2.71
N PHE A 264 -8.53 -14.12 -2.58
CA PHE A 264 -8.33 -13.11 -1.54
C PHE A 264 -8.50 -13.69 -0.14
N ASN A 265 -9.61 -14.40 0.12
CA ASN A 265 -9.89 -14.99 1.43
C ASN A 265 -8.87 -16.08 1.80
N ARG A 266 -8.42 -16.86 0.81
CA ARG A 266 -7.36 -17.86 0.97
C ARG A 266 -5.96 -17.26 1.00
N ARG A 267 -5.80 -15.96 0.74
CA ARG A 267 -4.52 -15.26 0.62
C ARG A 267 -3.55 -15.97 -0.34
N SER A 268 -4.08 -16.49 -1.46
CA SER A 268 -3.31 -17.26 -2.45
C SER A 268 -3.69 -16.87 -3.88
N GLY A 269 -2.80 -17.10 -4.85
CA GLY A 269 -3.09 -16.80 -6.25
C GLY A 269 -3.13 -15.30 -6.58
N ARG A 270 -2.29 -14.49 -5.92
CA ARG A 270 -2.15 -13.05 -6.22
C ARG A 270 -1.81 -12.85 -7.70
N ASP A 271 -2.61 -12.07 -8.41
CA ASP A 271 -2.43 -11.76 -9.83
C ASP A 271 -1.43 -10.61 -10.00
N ARG A 272 -1.58 -9.52 -9.23
CA ARG A 272 -0.80 -8.28 -9.40
C ARG A 272 -0.52 -7.60 -8.08
N SER A 273 0.48 -6.73 -8.09
CA SER A 273 0.83 -5.88 -6.95
C SER A 273 0.85 -4.41 -7.30
N TYR A 274 0.44 -3.58 -6.33
CA TYR A 274 0.42 -2.15 -6.51
C TYR A 274 1.83 -1.56 -6.53
N LEU A 275 2.01 -0.55 -7.37
CA LEU A 275 3.28 0.18 -7.47
C LEU A 275 3.39 1.23 -6.36
N TRP A 276 4.59 1.62 -5.91
CA TRP A 276 4.68 2.75 -4.96
C TRP A 276 4.34 4.10 -5.60
N THR A 277 4.27 4.17 -6.93
CA THR A 277 3.73 5.34 -7.66
C THR A 277 2.21 5.37 -7.68
N HIS A 278 1.54 4.37 -7.10
CA HIS A 278 0.09 4.17 -7.13
C HIS A 278 -0.66 5.34 -6.50
N ASN A 279 -1.84 5.63 -7.02
CA ASN A 279 -2.70 6.71 -6.55
C ASN A 279 -3.35 6.35 -5.20
N GLY A 280 -4.15 7.23 -4.61
CA GLY A 280 -5.02 6.79 -3.50
C GLY A 280 -5.93 5.64 -3.96
N LEU A 281 -6.26 4.68 -3.08
CA LEU A 281 -7.29 3.69 -3.36
C LEU A 281 -8.66 4.20 -2.89
N PRO A 282 -9.74 4.00 -3.68
CA PRO A 282 -11.10 4.25 -3.24
C PRO A 282 -11.55 3.15 -2.27
N THR A 283 -12.32 3.52 -1.26
CA THR A 283 -12.88 2.57 -0.29
C THR A 283 -14.09 1.82 -0.81
N GLU A 284 -14.79 2.39 -1.80
CA GLU A 284 -15.96 1.83 -2.47
C GLU A 284 -15.76 0.44 -3.06
N LEU A 285 -14.54 0.07 -3.43
CA LEU A 285 -14.26 -1.26 -3.97
C LEU A 285 -14.37 -2.38 -2.91
N HIS A 286 -14.60 -2.02 -1.65
CA HIS A 286 -15.03 -2.92 -0.58
C HIS A 286 -16.54 -3.15 -0.52
N ASP A 287 -17.36 -2.43 -1.29
CA ASP A 287 -18.81 -2.61 -1.29
C ASP A 287 -19.17 -4.06 -1.69
N PRO A 288 -19.95 -4.79 -0.87
CA PRO A 288 -20.48 -6.11 -1.22
C PRO A 288 -21.21 -6.17 -2.57
N TRP A 289 -21.76 -5.05 -3.04
CA TRP A 289 -22.40 -4.94 -4.34
C TRP A 289 -21.43 -5.31 -5.48
N TYR A 290 -20.15 -4.89 -5.41
CA TYR A 290 -19.17 -5.23 -6.45
C TYR A 290 -18.83 -6.72 -6.50
N GLU A 291 -18.88 -7.40 -5.36
CA GLU A 291 -18.68 -8.85 -5.29
C GLU A 291 -19.85 -9.58 -5.98
N GLN A 292 -21.08 -9.09 -5.80
CA GLN A 292 -22.28 -9.71 -6.34
C GLN A 292 -22.53 -9.40 -7.82
N ASN A 293 -22.06 -8.23 -8.31
CA ASN A 293 -22.47 -7.70 -9.61
C ASN A 293 -21.32 -7.46 -10.60
N THR A 294 -20.06 -7.68 -10.20
CA THR A 294 -18.91 -7.49 -11.09
C THR A 294 -17.86 -8.58 -10.93
N ASP A 295 -17.20 -8.91 -12.04
CA ASP A 295 -16.11 -9.91 -12.02
C ASP A 295 -14.74 -9.30 -11.68
N TRP A 296 -14.61 -7.97 -11.65
CA TRP A 296 -13.31 -7.29 -11.61
C TRP A 296 -13.16 -6.32 -10.44
N ALA A 297 -14.19 -5.55 -10.07
CA ALA A 297 -14.03 -4.42 -9.16
C ALA A 297 -13.75 -4.87 -7.72
N HIS A 298 -14.36 -5.99 -7.30
CA HIS A 298 -14.11 -6.59 -5.97
C HIS A 298 -12.67 -7.07 -5.77
N ARG A 299 -11.86 -7.18 -6.83
CA ARG A 299 -10.45 -7.60 -6.76
C ARG A 299 -9.52 -6.52 -6.20
N TYR A 300 -9.99 -5.28 -6.10
CA TYR A 300 -9.18 -4.11 -5.70
C TYR A 300 -9.55 -3.69 -4.29
N ARG A 301 -8.85 -4.20 -3.29
CA ARG A 301 -9.16 -3.90 -1.88
C ARG A 301 -7.90 -3.65 -1.07
N PHE A 302 -8.05 -2.78 -0.08
CA PHE A 302 -7.14 -2.74 1.05
C PHE A 302 -7.12 -4.10 1.74
N SER A 303 -5.93 -4.56 2.09
CA SER A 303 -5.70 -5.92 2.56
C SER A 303 -4.26 -6.13 3.00
N ALA A 304 -4.02 -7.18 3.79
CA ALA A 304 -2.67 -7.60 4.13
C ALA A 304 -2.56 -9.12 4.16
N MET A 305 -1.34 -9.61 4.07
CA MET A 305 -1.01 -11.04 4.17
C MET A 305 -0.76 -11.50 5.62
N HIS A 306 -1.24 -10.75 6.62
CA HIS A 306 -1.14 -11.15 8.02
C HIS A 306 -2.05 -12.34 8.33
N ALA A 307 -1.60 -13.20 9.24
CA ALA A 307 -2.45 -14.28 9.74
C ALA A 307 -3.72 -13.72 10.44
N GLY A 308 -4.89 -14.29 10.13
CA GLY A 308 -6.15 -13.97 10.80
C GLY A 308 -7.02 -12.89 10.14
N GLY A 309 -6.69 -12.42 8.93
CA GLY A 309 -7.58 -11.59 8.13
C GLY A 309 -7.76 -10.16 8.67
N SER A 310 -6.65 -9.42 8.74
CA SER A 310 -6.67 -8.03 9.18
C SER A 310 -5.59 -7.21 8.49
N ALA A 311 -5.83 -5.92 8.36
CA ALA A 311 -4.91 -4.96 7.77
C ALA A 311 -4.63 -3.82 8.76
N ASN A 312 -3.42 -3.29 8.75
CA ASN A 312 -3.06 -2.10 9.51
C ASN A 312 -3.40 -0.83 8.73
N TRP A 313 -3.75 0.20 9.47
CA TRP A 313 -4.21 1.48 8.97
C TRP A 313 -3.57 2.60 9.77
N ALA A 314 -3.14 3.65 9.09
CA ALA A 314 -2.78 4.91 9.71
C ALA A 314 -3.98 5.85 9.65
N LEU A 315 -4.30 6.50 10.77
CA LEU A 315 -5.28 7.59 10.81
C LEU A 315 -4.59 8.94 10.59
N ALA A 316 -5.38 9.97 10.34
CA ALA A 316 -4.86 11.30 10.01
C ALA A 316 -4.10 11.96 11.19
N ASP A 317 -4.37 11.55 12.43
CA ASP A 317 -3.58 11.91 13.61
C ASP A 317 -2.26 11.12 13.73
N GLY A 318 -2.01 10.20 12.81
CA GLY A 318 -0.82 9.35 12.75
C GLY A 318 -0.84 8.15 13.71
N SER A 319 -1.94 7.89 14.42
CA SER A 319 -2.14 6.65 15.16
C SER A 319 -2.29 5.47 14.20
N ILE A 320 -1.87 4.28 14.63
CA ILE A 320 -1.97 3.04 13.84
C ILE A 320 -2.99 2.13 14.50
N GLN A 321 -3.94 1.64 13.71
CA GLN A 321 -4.94 0.68 14.15
C GLN A 321 -4.97 -0.51 13.21
N THR A 322 -5.32 -1.68 13.74
CA THR A 322 -5.60 -2.85 12.91
C THR A 322 -7.11 -3.03 12.79
N ILE A 323 -7.57 -3.12 11.56
CA ILE A 323 -8.98 -3.38 11.24
C ILE A 323 -9.06 -4.78 10.62
N GLY A 324 -10.02 -5.59 11.08
CA GLY A 324 -10.31 -6.89 10.50
C GLY A 324 -11.02 -6.77 9.15
N ASP A 325 -10.88 -7.78 8.30
CA ASP A 325 -11.56 -7.82 6.99
C ASP A 325 -13.11 -7.84 7.11
N THR A 326 -13.63 -8.08 8.32
CA THR A 326 -15.06 -8.13 8.64
C THR A 326 -15.65 -6.80 9.10
N ILE A 327 -14.91 -5.68 8.97
CA ILE A 327 -15.47 -4.36 9.28
C ILE A 327 -16.71 -4.10 8.41
N ASP A 328 -17.73 -3.54 9.04
CA ASP A 328 -18.94 -3.09 8.32
C ASP A 328 -18.57 -2.03 7.26
N PHE A 329 -19.10 -2.19 6.06
CA PHE A 329 -18.73 -1.35 4.92
C PHE A 329 -19.08 0.12 5.14
N GLU A 330 -20.24 0.43 5.74
CA GLU A 330 -20.62 1.81 6.04
C GLU A 330 -19.68 2.44 7.07
N THR A 331 -19.30 1.70 8.10
CA THR A 331 -18.29 2.14 9.06
C THR A 331 -16.95 2.43 8.37
N PHE A 332 -16.50 1.53 7.49
CA PHE A 332 -15.27 1.70 6.73
C PHE A 332 -15.33 2.91 5.77
N LEU A 333 -16.49 3.13 5.15
CA LEU A 333 -16.75 4.26 4.25
C LEU A 333 -16.71 5.59 5.01
N ASN A 334 -17.37 5.68 6.15
CA ASN A 334 -17.39 6.86 7.03
C ASN A 334 -16.00 7.20 7.56
N LEU A 335 -15.18 6.20 7.88
CA LEU A 335 -13.77 6.41 8.26
C LEU A 335 -12.91 6.93 7.10
N SER A 336 -13.35 6.77 5.85
CA SER A 336 -12.60 7.19 4.67
C SER A 336 -12.87 8.64 4.25
N GLY A 337 -14.02 9.19 4.64
CA GLY A 337 -14.39 10.58 4.46
C GLY A 337 -13.67 11.48 5.47
N MET A 338 -13.29 12.68 5.03
CA MET A 338 -12.69 13.68 5.94
C MET A 338 -13.67 14.76 6.42
N SER A 339 -14.79 14.93 5.71
CA SER A 339 -15.72 16.04 5.93
C SER A 339 -17.16 15.75 5.48
N ASP A 340 -17.63 14.52 5.62
CA ASP A 340 -18.99 14.14 5.25
C ASP A 340 -19.99 14.25 6.42
N GLY A 341 -19.50 14.51 7.64
CA GLY A 341 -20.30 14.65 8.86
C GLY A 341 -20.74 13.34 9.50
N ASN A 342 -20.42 12.19 8.90
CA ASN A 342 -20.71 10.86 9.43
C ASN A 342 -19.51 10.34 10.19
N VAL A 343 -19.29 10.86 11.40
CA VAL A 343 -18.15 10.46 12.22
C VAL A 343 -18.29 9.00 12.67
N ALA A 344 -17.36 8.16 12.25
CA ALA A 344 -17.21 6.78 12.71
C ALA A 344 -15.96 6.64 13.57
N SER A 345 -15.98 5.71 14.53
CA SER A 345 -14.82 5.37 15.34
C SER A 345 -14.59 3.87 15.26
N LEU A 346 -13.32 3.47 15.16
CA LEU A 346 -12.96 2.07 15.26
C LEU A 346 -13.23 1.55 16.69
N PRO A 347 -13.77 0.32 16.83
CA PRO A 347 -13.92 -0.29 18.15
C PRO A 347 -12.54 -0.43 18.81
N GLN A 348 -12.43 0.03 20.06
CA GLN A 348 -11.19 0.03 20.85
C GLN A 348 -10.76 -1.38 21.28
#